data_AF-A0A6A6B2T7-F1
#
_entry.id   AF-A0A6A6B2T7-F1
#
_cell.length_a   1.000
_cell.length_b   1.000
_cell.length_c   1.000
_cell.angle_alpha   90.00
_cell.angle_beta   90.00
_cell.angle_gamma   90.00
#
_symmetry.space_group_name_H-M   'P 1'
#
loop_
_entity.id
_entity.type
_entity.pdbx_description
1 polymer ?
#
loop_
_entity_poly.entity_id
_entity_poly.type
_entity_poly.pdbx_seq_one_letter_code
_entity_poly.pdbx_strand_id
1 'polypeptide(L)'
;MARKHCFVTIGATAAFDALITAVFQQSFIQALVAAGYTDLLVQYGQRGKRLFAELSKQEHCKASGLAIHGFDFAKDGLFSQMRLAKGVDGSNSNSAHEGVVVSHSGSGSILDALRIGVPLIVVPNPSLLDNHQLELAETLEDQGYVVHGDLGNLAPAIAKSEDLRQRQRSWPPINSGQHRRAQGLQGVLDEEMGFLD
;
A
#
# COMPACT_ATOMS: atom_id res chain seq x y z
N MET A 1 20.77 10.09 -5.88
CA MET A 1 19.36 10.51 -5.93
C MET A 1 18.64 9.88 -4.75
N ALA A 2 17.72 10.59 -4.11
CA ALA A 2 16.91 10.03 -3.04
C ALA A 2 15.96 8.96 -3.64
N ARG A 3 15.85 7.81 -2.96
CA ARG A 3 15.01 6.70 -3.42
C ARG A 3 13.60 6.86 -2.87
N LYS A 4 12.59 6.61 -3.71
CA LYS A 4 11.17 6.62 -3.35
C LYS A 4 10.57 5.27 -3.74
N HIS A 5 10.14 4.51 -2.73
CA HIS A 5 9.75 3.10 -2.90
C HIS A 5 8.23 2.92 -2.95
N CYS A 6 7.73 2.18 -3.94
CA CYS A 6 6.39 1.60 -3.91
C CYS A 6 6.53 0.15 -3.43
N PHE A 7 6.02 -0.16 -2.24
CA PHE A 7 6.01 -1.52 -1.71
C PHE A 7 4.62 -2.15 -1.90
N VAL A 8 4.55 -3.27 -2.59
CA VAL A 8 3.31 -4.02 -2.83
C VAL A 8 3.36 -5.32 -2.03
N THR A 9 2.32 -5.62 -1.26
CA THR A 9 2.16 -6.89 -0.55
C THR A 9 0.80 -7.54 -0.81
N ILE A 10 0.85 -8.78 -1.30
CA ILE A 10 -0.34 -9.64 -1.44
C ILE A 10 -0.66 -10.45 -0.17
N GLY A 11 0.08 -10.24 0.91
CA GLY A 11 -0.01 -11.06 2.12
C GLY A 11 0.78 -12.36 2.04
N ALA A 12 0.69 -13.17 3.11
CA ALA A 12 1.48 -14.40 3.25
C ALA A 12 0.74 -15.67 2.80
N THR A 13 -0.60 -15.66 2.88
CA THR A 13 -1.40 -16.90 2.89
C THR A 13 -2.16 -17.15 1.59
N ALA A 14 -2.67 -16.11 0.93
CA ALA A 14 -3.45 -16.24 -0.30
C ALA A 14 -2.66 -15.78 -1.52
N ALA A 15 -2.86 -16.46 -2.66
CA ALA A 15 -2.40 -15.95 -3.94
C ALA A 15 -3.32 -14.79 -4.37
N PHE A 16 -2.74 -13.75 -4.97
CA PHE A 16 -3.49 -12.62 -5.48
C PHE A 16 -2.90 -12.15 -6.81
N ASP A 17 -2.99 -13.03 -7.80
CA ASP A 17 -2.44 -12.82 -9.13
C ASP A 17 -3.02 -11.56 -9.78
N ALA A 18 -4.29 -11.23 -9.51
CA ALA A 18 -4.92 -10.02 -10.03
C ALA A 18 -4.22 -8.73 -9.54
N LEU A 19 -3.83 -8.65 -8.26
CA LEU A 19 -3.08 -7.50 -7.76
C LEU A 19 -1.67 -7.44 -8.38
N ILE A 20 -1.00 -8.58 -8.53
CA ILE A 20 0.31 -8.64 -9.21
C ILE A 20 0.15 -8.13 -10.65
N THR A 21 -0.84 -8.61 -11.40
CA THR A 21 -1.10 -8.14 -12.76
C THR A 21 -1.41 -6.65 -12.80
N ALA A 22 -2.23 -6.14 -11.87
CA ALA A 22 -2.63 -4.74 -11.82
C ALA A 22 -1.42 -3.80 -11.61
N VAL A 23 -0.47 -4.15 -10.73
CA VAL A 23 0.71 -3.32 -10.46
C VAL A 23 1.76 -3.34 -11.59
N PHE A 24 1.61 -4.24 -12.57
CA PHE A 24 2.46 -4.28 -13.77
C PHE A 24 1.77 -3.71 -15.01
N GLN A 25 0.53 -3.21 -14.88
CA GLN A 25 -0.12 -2.49 -15.98
C GLN A 25 0.69 -1.24 -16.34
N GLN A 26 0.73 -0.93 -17.64
CA GLN A 26 1.48 0.21 -18.16
C GLN A 26 1.05 1.53 -17.50
N SER A 27 -0.25 1.74 -17.27
CA SER A 27 -0.81 2.91 -16.61
C SER A 27 -0.26 3.10 -15.19
N PHE A 28 -0.15 2.01 -14.42
CA PHE A 28 0.36 2.04 -13.06
C PHE A 28 1.86 2.34 -13.01
N ILE A 29 2.65 1.67 -13.86
CA ILE A 29 4.10 1.93 -13.96
C ILE A 29 4.36 3.38 -14.38
N GLN A 30 3.59 3.92 -15.34
CA GLN A 30 3.69 5.31 -15.75
C GLN A 30 3.30 6.27 -14.61
N ALA A 31 2.26 5.96 -13.84
CA ALA A 31 1.87 6.77 -12.69
C ALA A 31 2.95 6.80 -11.61
N LEU A 32 3.63 5.67 -11.33
CA LEU A 32 4.77 5.62 -10.42
C LEU A 32 5.92 6.51 -10.90
N VAL A 33 6.32 6.39 -12.17
CA VAL A 33 7.40 7.21 -12.74
C VAL A 33 7.03 8.69 -12.71
N ALA A 34 5.80 9.05 -13.08
CA ALA A 34 5.32 10.43 -13.06
C ALA A 34 5.29 11.03 -11.64
N ALA A 35 4.99 10.21 -10.62
CA ALA A 35 5.02 10.59 -9.21
C ALA A 35 6.44 10.50 -8.58
N GLY A 36 7.47 10.25 -9.37
CA GLY A 36 8.87 10.26 -8.95
C GLY A 36 9.33 9.03 -8.16
N TYR A 37 8.61 7.91 -8.26
CA TYR A 37 9.05 6.64 -7.69
C TYR A 37 10.24 6.07 -8.44
N THR A 38 11.21 5.53 -7.70
CA THR A 38 12.45 4.98 -8.25
C THR A 38 12.51 3.46 -8.14
N ASP A 39 11.81 2.89 -7.17
CA ASP A 39 11.86 1.48 -6.84
C ASP A 39 10.43 0.93 -6.67
N LEU A 40 10.13 -0.20 -7.31
CA LEU A 40 8.93 -1.00 -7.09
C LEU A 40 9.33 -2.34 -6.48
N LEU A 41 8.89 -2.60 -5.26
CA LEU A 41 9.16 -3.84 -4.54
C LEU A 41 7.85 -4.62 -4.40
N VAL A 42 7.78 -5.82 -4.99
CA VAL A 42 6.57 -6.65 -4.98
C VAL A 42 6.79 -7.93 -4.18
N GLN A 43 6.08 -8.09 -3.07
CA GLN A 43 5.91 -9.39 -2.45
C GLN A 43 4.86 -10.18 -3.23
N TYR A 44 5.30 -11.18 -3.99
CA TYR A 44 4.45 -11.98 -4.89
C TYR A 44 4.01 -13.33 -4.27
N GLY A 45 4.40 -13.63 -3.03
CA GLY A 45 4.06 -14.87 -2.33
C GLY A 45 4.73 -16.12 -2.92
N GLN A 46 4.43 -17.31 -2.39
CA GLN A 46 5.10 -18.55 -2.85
C GLN A 46 4.74 -18.93 -4.30
N ARG A 47 3.54 -18.53 -4.75
CA ARG A 47 2.97 -18.95 -6.06
C ARG A 47 3.14 -17.91 -7.16
N GLY A 48 3.33 -16.63 -6.82
CA GLY A 48 3.40 -15.54 -7.80
C GLY A 48 4.76 -15.35 -8.49
N LYS A 49 5.78 -16.15 -8.14
CA LYS A 49 7.15 -15.98 -8.70
C LYS A 49 7.20 -16.04 -10.23
N ARG A 50 6.46 -16.97 -10.83
CA ARG A 50 6.40 -17.12 -12.29
C ARG A 50 5.74 -15.91 -12.95
N LEU A 51 4.58 -15.50 -12.42
CA LEU A 51 3.84 -14.35 -12.91
C LEU A 51 4.67 -13.06 -12.80
N PHE A 52 5.29 -12.81 -11.66
CA PHE A 52 6.20 -11.67 -11.47
C PHE A 52 7.36 -11.67 -12.48
N ALA A 53 8.00 -12.81 -12.68
CA ALA A 53 9.14 -12.93 -13.61
C ALA A 53 8.75 -12.73 -15.08
N GLU A 54 7.50 -13.01 -15.45
CA GLU A 54 6.97 -12.76 -16.80
C GLU A 54 6.63 -11.28 -16.98
N LEU A 55 5.88 -10.71 -16.04
CA LEU A 55 5.42 -9.32 -16.10
C LEU A 55 6.58 -8.32 -16.01
N SER A 56 7.56 -8.57 -15.14
CA SER A 56 8.76 -7.72 -15.01
C SER A 56 9.61 -7.65 -16.28
N LYS A 57 9.45 -8.57 -17.24
CA LYS A 57 10.18 -8.58 -18.51
C LYS A 57 9.52 -7.77 -19.62
N GLN A 58 8.30 -7.29 -19.40
CA GLN A 58 7.56 -6.49 -20.38
C GLN A 58 8.32 -5.21 -20.74
N GLU A 59 8.18 -4.77 -21.99
CA GLU A 59 8.99 -3.68 -22.54
C GLU A 59 8.76 -2.36 -21.81
N HIS A 60 7.51 -2.03 -21.46
CA HIS A 60 7.20 -0.81 -20.70
C HIS A 60 7.81 -0.81 -19.30
N CYS A 61 7.98 -1.99 -18.68
CA CYS A 61 8.63 -2.10 -17.38
C CYS A 61 10.12 -1.78 -17.49
N LYS A 62 10.80 -2.31 -18.52
CA LYS A 62 12.23 -2.05 -18.76
C LYS A 62 12.50 -0.63 -19.19
N ALA A 63 11.65 -0.08 -20.06
CA ALA A 63 11.78 1.28 -20.58
C ALA A 63 11.44 2.36 -19.55
N SER A 64 10.78 2.01 -18.44
CA SER A 64 10.35 2.96 -17.41
C SER A 64 11.49 3.59 -16.60
N GLY A 65 12.65 2.93 -16.53
CA GLY A 65 13.75 3.31 -15.64
C GLY A 65 13.50 3.00 -14.15
N LEU A 66 12.38 2.36 -13.82
CA LEU A 66 12.02 1.94 -12.46
C LEU A 66 12.81 0.68 -12.06
N ALA A 67 13.39 0.67 -10.86
CA ALA A 67 14.04 -0.52 -10.32
C ALA A 67 12.99 -1.48 -9.75
N ILE A 68 12.74 -2.59 -10.45
CA ILE A 68 11.72 -3.57 -10.06
C ILE A 68 12.36 -4.74 -9.33
N HIS A 69 11.91 -4.98 -8.11
CA HIS A 69 12.35 -6.06 -7.22
C HIS A 69 11.16 -6.88 -6.76
N GLY A 70 11.39 -8.16 -6.46
CA GLY A 70 10.35 -9.01 -5.92
C GLY A 70 10.88 -10.11 -5.02
N PHE A 71 10.03 -10.55 -4.10
CA PHE A 71 10.31 -11.66 -3.19
C PHE A 71 9.03 -12.42 -2.86
N ASP A 72 9.16 -13.64 -2.35
CA ASP A 72 8.03 -14.49 -1.95
C ASP A 72 7.56 -14.17 -0.53
N PHE A 73 8.43 -14.38 0.45
CA PHE A 73 8.13 -14.31 1.88
C PHE A 73 9.32 -13.76 2.66
N ALA A 74 9.05 -12.87 3.62
CA ALA A 74 10.04 -12.36 4.55
C ALA A 74 9.83 -13.03 5.92
N LYS A 75 10.81 -13.84 6.36
CA LYS A 75 10.75 -14.55 7.65
C LYS A 75 10.71 -13.60 8.85
N ASP A 76 11.31 -12.41 8.71
CA ASP A 76 11.39 -11.39 9.75
C ASP A 76 10.19 -10.41 9.71
N GLY A 77 9.13 -10.75 8.97
CA GLY A 77 7.97 -9.89 8.74
C GLY A 77 8.20 -8.83 7.65
N LEU A 78 7.18 -8.01 7.39
CA LEU A 78 7.18 -7.00 6.31
C LEU A 78 7.67 -5.62 6.76
N PHE A 79 8.00 -5.48 8.05
CA PHE A 79 8.34 -4.20 8.66
C PHE A 79 9.52 -3.51 7.98
N SER A 80 10.56 -4.27 7.64
CA SER A 80 11.75 -3.76 6.95
C SER A 80 11.40 -3.17 5.57
N GLN A 81 10.52 -3.83 4.83
CA GLN A 81 10.08 -3.38 3.49
C GLN A 81 9.17 -2.17 3.58
N MET A 82 8.23 -2.15 4.53
CA MET A 82 7.39 -0.98 4.79
C MET A 82 8.23 0.23 5.23
N ARG A 83 9.31 0.00 5.98
CA ARG A 83 10.25 1.06 6.37
C ARG A 83 11.01 1.65 5.18
N LEU A 84 11.31 0.86 4.14
CA LEU A 84 11.87 1.41 2.88
C LEU A 84 10.90 2.38 2.22
N ALA A 85 9.59 2.09 2.28
CA ALA A 85 8.55 3.00 1.82
C ALA A 85 8.42 4.23 2.71
N LYS A 86 8.72 4.15 4.02
CA LYS A 86 8.85 5.38 4.85
C LYS A 86 10.06 6.24 4.46
N GLY A 87 11.12 5.62 3.95
CA GLY A 87 12.38 6.28 3.65
C GLY A 87 13.37 6.23 4.81
N VAL A 88 14.66 6.44 4.49
CA VAL A 88 15.75 6.49 5.46
C VAL A 88 15.84 7.92 5.96
N ASP A 89 15.14 8.22 7.05
CA ASP A 89 15.55 9.15 8.12
C ASP A 89 14.33 9.50 8.98
N GLY A 90 14.27 8.90 10.18
CA GLY A 90 13.29 9.27 11.20
C GLY A 90 13.54 10.66 11.82
N SER A 91 14.45 11.45 11.25
CA SER A 91 14.83 12.77 11.74
C SER A 91 15.41 13.58 10.58
N ASN A 92 14.68 14.61 10.14
CA ASN A 92 15.04 15.66 9.17
C ASN A 92 15.03 15.36 7.64
N SER A 93 14.13 16.11 6.97
CA SER A 93 14.42 16.87 5.75
C SER A 93 14.43 16.13 4.39
N ASN A 94 13.31 15.51 4.01
CA ASN A 94 12.63 15.75 2.72
C ASN A 94 11.53 14.72 2.51
N SER A 95 10.36 15.03 3.02
CA SER A 95 9.19 14.17 2.95
C SER A 95 8.73 13.94 1.48
N ALA A 96 9.22 14.71 0.50
CA ALA A 96 9.00 14.45 -0.93
C ALA A 96 9.44 13.05 -1.41
N HIS A 97 10.26 12.34 -0.63
CA HIS A 97 10.80 11.02 -0.97
C HIS A 97 10.18 9.86 -0.20
N GLU A 98 9.15 10.12 0.61
CA GLU A 98 8.35 9.04 1.22
C GLU A 98 7.60 8.29 0.11
N GLY A 99 7.64 6.97 0.19
CA GLY A 99 7.01 6.02 -0.71
C GLY A 99 5.55 5.72 -0.40
N VAL A 100 5.04 4.60 -0.89
CA VAL A 100 3.67 4.13 -0.62
C VAL A 100 3.66 2.62 -0.39
N VAL A 101 2.72 2.15 0.42
CA VAL A 101 2.43 0.72 0.57
C VAL A 101 1.11 0.42 -0.15
N VAL A 102 1.10 -0.62 -0.99
CA VAL A 102 -0.10 -1.18 -1.61
C VAL A 102 -0.34 -2.54 -0.98
N SER A 103 -1.52 -2.75 -0.38
CA SER A 103 -1.84 -3.98 0.35
C SER A 103 -3.21 -4.52 0.00
N HIS A 104 -3.33 -5.84 -0.06
CA HIS A 104 -4.56 -6.58 -0.37
C HIS A 104 -5.67 -6.57 0.72
N SER A 105 -5.67 -5.60 1.63
CA SER A 105 -6.58 -5.53 2.79
C SER A 105 -6.36 -6.56 3.90
N GLY A 106 -5.17 -7.17 4.00
CA GLY A 106 -4.81 -7.95 5.19
C GLY A 106 -4.68 -7.05 6.42
N SER A 107 -5.56 -7.21 7.41
CA SER A 107 -5.64 -6.42 8.66
C SER A 107 -4.28 -6.20 9.36
N GLY A 108 -3.43 -7.23 9.45
CA GLY A 108 -2.09 -7.10 10.02
C GLY A 108 -1.16 -6.17 9.21
N SER A 109 -1.24 -6.22 7.88
CA SER A 109 -0.44 -5.32 7.02
C SER A 109 -0.96 -3.89 7.04
N ILE A 110 -2.28 -3.69 7.15
CA ILE A 110 -2.90 -2.37 7.34
C ILE A 110 -2.39 -1.75 8.64
N LEU A 111 -2.47 -2.49 9.75
CA LEU A 111 -2.01 -2.05 11.06
C LEU A 111 -0.53 -1.67 11.07
N ASP A 112 0.32 -2.49 10.47
CA ASP A 112 1.75 -2.22 10.40
C ASP A 112 2.04 -0.95 9.57
N ALA A 113 1.39 -0.77 8.43
CA ALA A 113 1.56 0.43 7.61
C ALA A 113 1.08 1.71 8.31
N LEU A 114 -0.07 1.65 9.00
CA LEU A 114 -0.59 2.77 9.78
C LEU A 114 0.33 3.13 10.96
N ARG A 115 0.89 2.13 11.67
CA ARG A 115 1.87 2.35 12.76
C ARG A 115 3.15 2.99 12.26
N ILE A 116 3.61 2.61 11.08
CA ILE A 116 4.81 3.18 10.45
C ILE A 116 4.51 4.61 9.95
N GLY A 117 3.25 4.93 9.63
CA GLY A 117 2.83 6.23 9.13
C GLY A 117 3.22 6.47 7.67
N VAL A 118 3.11 5.41 6.85
CA VAL A 118 3.29 5.51 5.39
C VAL A 118 1.91 5.56 4.74
N PRO A 119 1.70 6.35 3.67
CA PRO A 119 0.48 6.27 2.89
C PRO A 119 0.20 4.84 2.42
N LEU A 120 -1.04 4.41 2.59
CA LEU A 120 -1.50 3.06 2.34
C LEU A 120 -2.60 3.07 1.28
N ILE A 121 -2.42 2.27 0.23
CA ILE A 121 -3.45 1.94 -0.75
C ILE A 121 -3.95 0.53 -0.43
N VAL A 122 -5.24 0.40 -0.14
CA VAL A 122 -5.89 -0.88 0.14
C VAL A 122 -6.61 -1.35 -1.12
N VAL A 123 -6.28 -2.56 -1.59
CA VAL A 123 -6.85 -3.18 -2.77
C VAL A 123 -7.58 -4.46 -2.36
N PRO A 124 -8.92 -4.42 -2.19
CA PRO A 124 -9.69 -5.59 -1.79
C PRO A 124 -9.52 -6.75 -2.78
N ASN A 125 -9.54 -7.98 -2.28
CA ASN A 125 -9.53 -9.16 -3.15
C ASN A 125 -10.96 -9.66 -3.41
N PRO A 126 -11.55 -9.42 -4.60
CA PRO A 126 -12.92 -9.82 -4.90
C PRO A 126 -13.09 -11.34 -5.04
N SER A 127 -11.99 -12.10 -5.11
CA SER A 127 -12.02 -13.56 -5.19
C SER A 127 -12.12 -14.25 -3.83
N LEU A 128 -11.97 -13.49 -2.73
CA LEU A 128 -12.25 -13.99 -1.39
C LEU A 128 -13.73 -13.74 -1.08
N LEU A 129 -14.38 -14.73 -0.45
CA LEU A 129 -15.85 -14.81 -0.29
C LEU A 129 -16.47 -13.70 0.57
N ASP A 130 -15.66 -12.90 1.25
CA ASP A 130 -16.12 -11.93 2.23
C ASP A 130 -15.99 -10.51 1.68
N ASN A 131 -17.10 -9.96 1.20
CA ASN A 131 -17.22 -8.56 0.76
C ASN A 131 -16.84 -7.53 1.85
N HIS A 132 -16.64 -7.97 3.10
CA HIS A 132 -16.17 -7.16 4.21
C HIS A 132 -14.84 -6.45 3.94
N GLN A 133 -13.95 -7.02 3.11
CA GLN A 133 -12.71 -6.34 2.73
C GLN A 133 -12.96 -5.03 1.96
N LEU A 134 -14.00 -5.00 1.13
CA LEU A 134 -14.39 -3.79 0.40
C LEU A 134 -14.96 -2.75 1.36
N GLU A 135 -15.88 -3.17 2.24
CA GLU A 135 -16.49 -2.29 3.25
C GLU A 135 -15.45 -1.67 4.19
N LEU A 136 -14.45 -2.46 4.61
CA LEU A 136 -13.33 -1.98 5.40
C LEU A 136 -12.51 -0.94 4.63
N ALA A 137 -12.17 -1.23 3.37
CA ALA A 137 -11.37 -0.31 2.54
C ALA A 137 -12.10 1.02 2.29
N GLU A 138 -13.40 0.98 2.01
CA GLU A 138 -14.26 2.16 1.84
C GLU A 138 -14.36 2.96 3.15
N THR A 139 -14.63 2.29 4.28
CA THR A 139 -14.71 2.93 5.60
C THR A 139 -13.39 3.63 5.98
N LEU A 140 -12.26 3.00 5.71
CA LEU A 140 -10.94 3.57 5.98
C LEU A 140 -10.59 4.74 5.03
N GLU A 141 -11.03 4.70 3.77
CA GLU A 141 -10.87 5.81 2.83
C GLU A 141 -11.72 7.02 3.25
N ASP A 142 -12.97 6.80 3.65
CA ASP A 142 -13.90 7.83 4.14
C ASP A 142 -13.38 8.53 5.39
N GLN A 143 -12.76 7.76 6.30
CA GLN A 143 -12.11 8.30 7.49
C GLN A 143 -10.75 8.97 7.19
N GLY A 144 -10.26 8.90 5.95
CA GLY A 144 -9.03 9.54 5.49
C GLY A 144 -7.76 8.85 5.97
N TYR A 145 -7.81 7.55 6.26
CA TYR A 145 -6.64 6.78 6.69
C TYR A 145 -5.92 6.09 5.53
N VAL A 146 -6.67 5.64 4.53
CA VAL A 146 -6.14 4.90 3.37
C VAL A 146 -6.71 5.44 2.07
N VAL A 147 -6.18 4.97 0.95
CA VAL A 147 -6.78 5.14 -0.37
C VAL A 147 -7.33 3.79 -0.83
N HIS A 148 -8.57 3.76 -1.32
CA HIS A 148 -9.09 2.56 -1.96
C HIS A 148 -8.52 2.43 -3.37
N GLY A 149 -7.96 1.26 -3.68
CA GLY A 149 -7.40 0.94 -4.99
C GLY A 149 -8.29 -0.04 -5.75
N ASP A 150 -8.59 0.30 -7.00
CA ASP A 150 -9.34 -0.55 -7.92
C ASP A 150 -8.39 -1.41 -8.77
N LEU A 151 -8.59 -2.72 -8.77
CA LEU A 151 -7.84 -3.68 -9.59
C LEU A 151 -7.95 -3.39 -11.10
N GLY A 152 -9.07 -2.80 -11.54
CA GLY A 152 -9.28 -2.40 -12.92
C GLY A 152 -8.39 -1.23 -13.34
N ASN A 153 -8.09 -0.31 -12.42
CA ASN A 153 -7.25 0.85 -12.66
C ASN A 153 -6.63 1.41 -11.37
N LEU A 154 -5.41 0.96 -11.04
CA LEU A 154 -4.69 1.41 -9.85
C LEU A 154 -3.97 2.76 -10.03
N ALA A 155 -3.82 3.26 -11.27
CA ALA A 155 -3.05 4.46 -11.53
C ALA A 155 -3.53 5.73 -10.77
N PRO A 156 -4.86 6.01 -10.66
CA PRO A 156 -5.36 7.14 -9.89
C PRO A 156 -5.06 7.02 -8.38
N ALA A 157 -4.95 5.80 -7.85
CA ALA A 157 -4.66 5.58 -6.43
C ALA A 157 -3.26 6.11 -6.05
N ILE A 158 -2.29 6.12 -6.97
CA ILE A 158 -0.97 6.71 -6.74
C ILE A 158 -1.09 8.22 -6.51
N ALA A 159 -1.81 8.94 -7.37
CA ALA A 159 -2.01 10.38 -7.20
C ALA A 159 -2.77 10.70 -5.90
N LYS A 160 -3.87 9.96 -5.61
CA LYS A 160 -4.60 10.07 -4.35
C LYS A 160 -3.69 9.81 -3.13
N SER A 161 -2.75 8.87 -3.23
CA SER A 161 -1.83 8.56 -2.12
C SER A 161 -0.83 9.69 -1.85
N GLU A 162 -0.43 10.43 -2.88
CA GLU A 162 0.37 11.66 -2.73
C GLU A 162 -0.43 12.79 -2.08
N ASP A 163 -1.71 12.93 -2.42
CA ASP A 163 -2.59 13.90 -1.77
C ASP A 163 -2.84 13.53 -0.30
N LEU A 164 -3.09 12.24 -0.03
CA LEU A 164 -3.24 11.71 1.33
C LEU A 164 -2.00 11.99 2.17
N ARG A 165 -0.80 11.79 1.60
CA ARG A 165 0.49 12.12 2.21
C ARG A 165 0.57 13.59 2.61
N GLN A 166 0.14 14.50 1.74
CA GLN A 166 0.14 15.95 2.04
C GLN A 166 -0.85 16.27 3.17
N ARG A 167 -2.04 15.65 3.18
CA ARG A 167 -3.05 15.84 4.23
C ARG A 167 -2.60 15.30 5.58
N GLN A 168 -2.01 14.11 5.61
CA GLN A 168 -1.42 13.51 6.82
C GLN A 168 -0.27 14.36 7.38
N ARG A 169 0.39 15.20 6.56
CA ARG A 169 1.42 16.16 7.00
C ARG A 169 0.90 17.50 7.47
N SER A 170 -0.22 17.98 6.93
CA SER A 170 -0.92 19.13 7.50
C SER A 170 -1.53 18.82 8.87
N TRP A 171 -1.23 17.65 9.43
CA TRP A 171 -1.65 17.20 10.74
C TRP A 171 -0.68 17.63 11.86
N PRO A 172 -1.20 18.04 13.03
CA PRO A 172 -2.61 18.25 13.33
C PRO A 172 -3.02 19.67 12.91
N PRO A 173 -4.32 20.06 12.86
CA PRO A 173 -4.52 21.46 13.18
C PRO A 173 -5.60 21.77 14.23
N ILE A 174 -5.07 22.39 15.29
CA ILE A 174 -5.60 23.53 16.05
C ILE A 174 -6.99 23.27 16.65
N ASN A 175 -6.97 22.64 17.83
CA ASN A 175 -8.04 22.45 18.80
C ASN A 175 -8.70 21.06 18.85
N SER A 176 -8.78 20.57 20.09
CA SER A 176 -9.97 19.95 20.68
C SER A 176 -10.45 18.61 20.13
N GLY A 177 -9.86 17.52 20.62
CA GLY A 177 -10.48 16.76 21.71
C GLY A 177 -11.92 16.22 21.60
N GLN A 178 -12.64 16.28 20.47
CA GLN A 178 -14.07 15.91 20.46
C GLN A 178 -14.55 14.97 19.34
N HIS A 179 -13.78 14.70 18.29
CA HIS A 179 -14.23 13.80 17.20
C HIS A 179 -13.65 12.37 17.24
N ARG A 180 -13.14 11.89 18.38
CA ARG A 180 -12.68 10.50 18.58
C ARG A 180 -13.71 9.61 19.29
N ARG A 181 -15.01 9.86 19.10
CA ARG A 181 -16.10 9.16 19.84
C ARG A 181 -17.21 8.57 18.97
N ALA A 182 -16.88 8.17 17.74
CA ALA A 182 -17.59 7.09 17.07
C ALA A 182 -16.52 6.03 16.78
N GLN A 183 -16.79 4.77 17.14
CA GLN A 183 -15.91 3.58 17.05
C GLN A 183 -14.61 3.83 16.28
N GLY A 184 -13.51 4.06 17.01
CA GLY A 184 -12.23 4.39 16.39
C GLY A 184 -11.72 3.26 15.49
N LEU A 185 -10.68 3.54 14.69
CA LEU A 185 -9.91 2.57 13.90
C LEU A 185 -9.73 1.21 14.60
N GLN A 186 -9.51 1.24 15.91
CA GLN A 186 -9.33 0.06 16.73
C GLN A 186 -10.58 -0.84 16.77
N GLY A 187 -11.79 -0.30 16.91
CA GLY A 187 -13.02 -1.10 16.92
C GLY A 187 -13.32 -1.76 15.58
N VAL A 188 -13.10 -1.04 14.47
CA VAL A 188 -13.28 -1.58 13.11
C VAL A 188 -12.26 -2.70 12.84
N LEU A 189 -11.03 -2.56 13.34
CA LEU A 189 -9.99 -3.56 13.19
C LEU A 189 -10.18 -4.76 14.12
N ASP A 190 -10.70 -4.55 15.33
CA ASP A 190 -10.98 -5.62 16.30
C ASP A 190 -12.14 -6.51 15.80
N GLU A 191 -13.17 -5.93 15.18
CA GLU A 191 -14.24 -6.66 14.48
C GLU A 191 -13.70 -7.56 13.37
N GLU A 192 -12.82 -7.03 12.51
CA GLU A 192 -12.18 -7.79 11.42
C GLU A 192 -11.19 -8.87 11.90
N MET A 193 -10.54 -8.63 13.04
CA MET A 193 -9.59 -9.57 13.64
C MET A 193 -10.29 -10.64 14.50
N GLY A 194 -11.63 -10.57 14.64
CA GLY A 194 -12.41 -11.50 15.45
C GLY A 194 -12.16 -11.36 16.95
N PHE A 195 -11.63 -10.23 17.41
CA PHE A 195 -11.53 -9.91 18.83
C PHE A 195 -12.86 -9.32 19.30
N LEU A 196 -13.82 -10.21 19.57
CA LEU A 196 -14.96 -9.87 20.43
C LEU A 196 -14.45 -9.85 21.87
N ASP A 197 -14.68 -8.76 22.59
CA ASP A 197 -14.49 -8.66 24.05
C ASP A 197 -15.25 -9.78 24.80
#